data_AF-A0A662T3W3-F1
#
_entry.id   AF-A0A662T3W3-F1
#
_cell.length_a   1.000
_cell.length_b   1.000
_cell.length_c   1.000
_cell.angle_alpha   90.00
_cell.angle_beta   90.00
_cell.angle_gamma   90.00
#
_symmetry.space_group_name_H-M   'P 1'
#
loop_
_entity.id
_entity.type
_entity.pdbx_description
1 polymer ?
#
loop_
_entity_poly.entity_id
_entity_poly.type
_entity_poly.pdbx_seq_one_letter_code
_entity_poly.pdbx_strand_id
1 'polypeptide(L)' 'MPDDVYSKLVEQAKSAKLKPEEAAELVLISFFRERGGKLWYGEWKEAGPSAKRIVVAWPYIVGYHELGGEAHG' A
#
# COMPACT_ATOMS: atom_id res chain seq x y z
N MET A 1 -9.37 9.28 -5.70
CA MET A 1 -7.97 9.58 -6.07
C MET A 1 -7.99 10.86 -6.88
N PRO A 2 -7.09 11.82 -6.63
CA PRO A 2 -7.01 13.04 -7.44
C PRO A 2 -6.83 12.71 -8.93
N ASP A 3 -7.46 13.48 -9.82
CA ASP A 3 -7.54 13.19 -11.26
C ASP A 3 -6.16 13.17 -11.94
N ASP A 4 -5.23 14.00 -11.47
CA ASP A 4 -3.85 14.07 -11.93
C ASP A 4 -3.06 12.81 -11.57
N VAL A 5 -3.29 12.26 -10.38
CA VAL A 5 -2.68 11.00 -9.92
C VAL A 5 -3.23 9.84 -10.74
N TYR A 6 -4.55 9.80 -10.96
CA TYR A 6 -5.18 8.75 -11.78
C TYR A 6 -4.66 8.77 -13.22
N SER A 7 -4.58 9.95 -13.83
CA SER A 7 -4.14 10.10 -15.22
C SER A 7 -2.71 9.59 -15.41
N LYS A 8 -1.80 9.97 -14.50
CA LYS A 8 -0.41 9.47 -14.52
C LYS A 8 -0.32 7.96 -14.32
N LEU A 9 -1.13 7.40 -13.43
CA LEU A 9 -1.18 5.96 -13.22
C LEU A 9 -1.63 5.23 -14.50
N VAL A 10 -2.66 5.74 -15.18
CA VAL A 10 -3.15 5.18 -16.45
C VAL A 10 -2.10 5.25 -17.55
N GLU A 11 -1.36 6.36 -17.65
CA GLU A 11 -0.26 6.50 -18.61
C GLU A 11 0.86 5.48 -18.36
N GLN A 12 1.26 5.31 -17.09
CA GLN A 12 2.26 4.32 -16.70
C GLN A 12 1.77 2.89 -16.96
N ALA A 13 0.51 2.59 -16.64
CA ALA A 13 -0.09 1.29 -16.91
C ALA A 13 -0.08 0.96 -18.41
N LYS A 14 -0.44 1.92 -19.27
CA LYS A 14 -0.37 1.77 -20.73
C LYS A 14 1.06 1.51 -21.21
N SER A 15 2.03 2.27 -20.71
CA SER A 15 3.45 2.09 -21.06
C SER A 15 3.98 0.71 -20.65
N ALA A 16 3.58 0.23 -19.47
CA ALA A 16 3.95 -1.08 -18.94
C ALA A 16 3.12 -2.25 -19.51
N LYS A 17 2.10 -1.98 -20.35
CA LYS A 17 1.13 -2.97 -20.85
C LYS A 17 0.39 -3.72 -19.73
N LEU A 18 0.05 -3.00 -18.66
CA LEU A 18 -0.68 -3.48 -17.49
C LEU A 18 -2.05 -2.82 -17.39
N LYS A 19 -2.95 -3.41 -16.61
CA LYS A 19 -4.16 -2.73 -16.17
C LYS A 19 -3.80 -1.68 -15.09
N PRO A 20 -4.58 -0.58 -14.97
CA PRO A 20 -4.33 0.43 -13.94
C PRO A 20 -4.24 -0.14 -12.52
N GLU A 21 -5.04 -1.18 -12.22
CA GLU A 21 -5.05 -1.85 -10.92
C GLU A 21 -3.73 -2.60 -10.66
N GLU A 22 -3.19 -3.30 -11.67
CA GLU A 22 -1.93 -4.04 -11.60
C GLU A 22 -0.74 -3.06 -11.45
N ALA A 23 -0.79 -1.93 -12.17
CA ALA A 23 0.21 -0.87 -12.04
C ALA A 23 0.20 -0.25 -10.64
N ALA A 24 -0.99 0.03 -10.08
CA ALA A 24 -1.13 0.57 -8.74
C ALA A 24 -0.57 -0.40 -7.68
N GLU A 25 -0.85 -1.69 -7.84
CA GLU A 25 -0.31 -2.73 -6.96
C GLU A 25 1.22 -2.75 -6.98
N LEU A 26 1.85 -2.73 -8.16
CA LEU A 26 3.31 -2.72 -8.27
C LEU A 26 3.94 -1.45 -7.68
N VAL A 27 3.32 -0.29 -7.86
CA VAL A 27 3.77 0.97 -7.24
C VAL A 27 3.74 0.86 -5.72
N LEU A 28 2.64 0.35 -5.15
CA LEU A 28 2.51 0.15 -3.70
C LEU A 28 3.52 -0.87 -3.17
N ILE A 29 3.71 -2.01 -3.84
CA ILE A 29 4.72 -3.01 -3.47
C ILE A 29 6.13 -2.39 -3.47
N SER A 30 6.46 -1.62 -4.50
CA SER A 30 7.78 -0.99 -4.63
C SER A 30 8.01 0.03 -3.53
N PHE A 31 7.00 0.89 -3.27
CA PHE A 31 7.04 1.86 -2.19
C PHE A 31 7.26 1.19 -0.81
N PHE A 32 6.50 0.12 -0.49
CA PHE A 32 6.65 -0.55 0.80
C PHE A 32 7.95 -1.34 0.94
N ARG A 33 8.51 -1.84 -0.16
CA ARG A 33 9.86 -2.45 -0.14
C ARG A 33 10.94 -1.44 0.21
N GLU A 34 10.85 -0.21 -0.31
CA GLU A 34 11.86 0.83 -0.08
C GLU A 34 11.70 1.53 1.26
N ARG A 35 10.46 1.81 1.66
CA ARG A 35 10.18 2.64 2.83
C ARG A 35 9.92 1.82 4.10
N GLY A 36 9.66 0.52 3.97
CA GLY A 36 9.01 -0.30 4.99
C GLY A 36 7.50 -0.35 4.76
N GLY A 37 6.77 -1.16 5.51
CA GLY A 37 5.33 -1.36 5.26
C GLY A 37 5.01 -2.78 4.85
N LYS A 38 3.72 -3.12 4.93
CA LYS A 38 3.22 -4.40 4.42
C LYS A 38 1.89 -4.18 3.72
N LEU A 39 1.81 -4.79 2.54
CA LEU A 39 0.64 -4.80 1.68
C LEU A 39 -0.04 -6.16 1.82
N TRP A 40 -1.33 -6.17 2.12
CA TRP A 40 -2.16 -7.37 2.03
C TRP A 40 -3.24 -7.17 0.98
N TYR A 41 -3.34 -8.14 0.09
CA TYR A 41 -4.39 -8.25 -0.90
C TYR A 41 -5.24 -9.48 -0.60
N GLY A 42 -6.56 -9.33 -0.56
CA GLY A 42 -7.46 -10.44 -0.30
C GLY A 42 -8.93 -10.04 -0.36
N GLU A 43 -9.78 -11.06 -0.42
CA GLU A 43 -11.23 -10.93 -0.27
C GLU A 43 -11.58 -11.04 1.22
N TRP A 44 -12.21 -10.01 1.77
CA TRP A 44 -12.56 -9.96 3.19
C TRP A 44 -14.04 -10.31 3.35
N LYS A 45 -14.33 -11.37 4.13
CA LYS A 45 -15.69 -11.91 4.28
C LYS A 45 -16.70 -10.91 4.85
N GLU A 46 -16.25 -9.93 5.63
CA GLU A 46 -17.12 -8.93 6.29
C GLU A 46 -17.44 -7.72 5.40
N ALA A 47 -16.86 -7.63 4.21
CA ALA A 47 -16.96 -6.49 3.32
C ALA A 47 -18.07 -6.59 2.25
N GLY A 48 -18.82 -7.71 2.24
CA GLY A 48 -19.76 -8.07 1.18
C GLY A 48 -19.10 -8.91 0.06
N PRO A 49 -19.90 -9.65 -0.74
CA PRO A 49 -19.38 -10.49 -1.81
C PRO A 49 -18.61 -9.64 -2.83
N SER A 50 -17.39 -10.04 -3.19
CA SER A 50 -16.55 -9.44 -4.25
C SER A 50 -15.82 -8.13 -3.91
N ALA A 51 -15.81 -7.69 -2.65
CA ALA A 51 -15.04 -6.51 -2.26
C ALA A 51 -13.55 -6.84 -2.13
N LYS A 52 -12.79 -6.64 -3.23
CA LYS A 52 -11.32 -6.62 -3.19
C LYS A 52 -10.86 -5.38 -2.42
N ARG A 53 -10.12 -5.58 -1.34
CA ARG A 53 -9.59 -4.48 -0.53
C ARG A 53 -8.07 -4.57 -0.44
N ILE A 54 -7.45 -3.41 -0.39
CA ILE A 54 -6.03 -3.23 -0.11
C ILE A 54 -5.89 -2.79 1.34
N VAL A 55 -5.18 -3.56 2.16
CA VAL A 55 -4.80 -3.14 3.52
C VAL A 55 -3.33 -2.77 3.52
N VAL A 56 -3.05 -1.58 4.04
CA VAL A 56 -1.70 -1.03 4.20
C VAL A 56 -1.44 -0.85 5.69
N ALA A 57 -0.34 -1.43 6.19
CA ALA A 57 0.22 -1.04 7.48
C ALA A 57 1.45 -0.15 7.25
N TRP A 58 1.38 1.10 7.71
CA TRP A 58 2.45 2.09 7.59
C TRP A 58 2.45 3.07 8.79
N PRO A 59 3.61 3.35 9.42
CA PRO A 59 4.88 2.64 9.23
C PRO A 59 4.79 1.22 9.80
N TYR A 60 5.13 0.22 9.00
CA TYR A 60 5.33 -1.14 9.53
C TYR A 60 6.76 -1.20 10.05
N ILE A 61 6.89 -1.02 11.36
CA ILE A 61 8.17 -1.07 12.03
C ILE A 61 8.44 -2.54 12.41
N VAL A 62 9.46 -3.15 11.80
CA VAL A 62 9.86 -4.53 12.10
C VAL A 62 11.06 -4.50 13.04
N GLY A 63 10.82 -4.75 14.33
CA GLY A 63 11.84 -4.77 15.37
C GLY A 63 11.25 -4.54 16.76
N TYR A 64 11.92 -5.03 17.81
CA TYR A 64 11.64 -4.60 19.18
C TYR A 64 12.05 -3.13 19.29
N HIS A 65 11.07 -2.24 19.41
CA HIS A 65 11.32 -0.89 19.90
C HIS A 65 11.22 -0.95 21.41
N GLU A 66 12.34 -0.81 22.11
CA GLU A 66 12.27 -0.20 23.43
C GLU A 66 11.66 1.18 23.20
N LEU A 67 10.40 1.34 23.59
CA LEU A 67 9.82 2.64 23.82
C LEU A 67 10.73 3.27 24.86
N GLY A 68 11.66 4.11 24.40
CA GLY A 68 12.52 4.91 25.26
C GLY A 68 11.58 5.68 26.17
N GLY A 69 11.48 5.20 27.41
CA GLY A 69 10.59 5.76 28.40
C GLY A 69 10.88 7.24 28.47
N GLU A 70 9.81 8.04 28.55
CA GLU A 70 9.94 9.32 29.21
C GLU A 70 10.41 9.02 30.64
N ALA A 71 11.72 9.07 30.84
CA ALA A 71 12.28 9.38 32.15
C ALA A 71 11.93 10.85 32.41
N HIS A 72 10.69 11.09 32.83
CA HIS A 72 10.39 12.28 33.62
C HIS A 72 11.11 12.08 34.95
N GLY A 73 12.04 12.99 35.24
CA GLY A 73 12.74 13.08 36.52
C GLY A 73 11.86 13.60 37.65
#